data_AF-A0A9D4IGW1-F1
#
_entry.id   AF-A0A9D4IGW1-F1
#
_cell.length_a   1.000
_cell.length_b   1.000
_cell.length_c   1.000
_cell.angle_alpha   90.00
_cell.angle_beta   90.00
_cell.angle_gamma   90.00
#
_symmetry.space_group_name_H-M   'P 1'
#
loop_
_entity.id
_entity.type
_entity.pdbx_description
1 polymer ?
#
loop_
_entity_poly.entity_id
_entity_poly.type
_entity_poly.pdbx_seq_one_letter_code
_entity_poly.pdbx_strand_id
1 'polypeptide(L)'
;MPIIVQSIHVLVDIQFKSNASSNVRPSIHPSNHPYVHTYTRTRGHTYIHTLIHTYIHTYIITYVHTYMRTYVHTYIHTYIHTYIHTYIHTYIHTYIHTYIHTYIHTYIHTYIHTYIHTYIHTYIHTYIHTYIHTYIHTYIHTYIHTYIHTYIHTYIHTYIHTYIHTYIHTYIHTCIPYLKK
;
A
#
# COMPACT_ATOMS: atom_id res chain seq x y z
N MET A 1 -49.95 -11.60 5.45
CA MET A 1 -50.48 -11.60 6.84
C MET A 1 -52.00 -11.46 6.93
N PRO A 2 -52.72 -10.54 6.24
CA PRO A 2 -54.18 -10.41 6.44
C PRO A 2 -54.99 -11.56 5.83
N ILE A 3 -54.57 -12.09 4.68
CA ILE A 3 -55.32 -13.11 3.94
C ILE A 3 -55.38 -14.45 4.69
N ILE A 4 -54.30 -14.88 5.34
CA ILE A 4 -54.25 -16.17 6.05
C ILE A 4 -55.08 -16.12 7.34
N VAL A 5 -55.04 -15.00 8.07
CA VAL A 5 -55.86 -14.80 9.28
C VAL A 5 -57.34 -14.74 8.90
N GLN A 6 -57.68 -14.04 7.81
CA GLN A 6 -59.05 -14.01 7.28
C GLN A 6 -59.53 -15.41 6.89
N SER A 7 -58.69 -16.19 6.20
CA SER A 7 -59.02 -17.56 5.77
C SER A 7 -59.24 -18.51 6.95
N ILE A 8 -58.48 -18.37 8.04
CA ILE A 8 -58.65 -19.20 9.25
C ILE A 8 -59.92 -18.80 9.99
N HIS A 9 -60.21 -17.50 10.11
CA HIS A 9 -61.48 -17.03 10.70
C HIS A 9 -62.69 -17.58 9.94
N VAL A 10 -62.63 -17.56 8.60
CA VAL A 10 -63.66 -18.13 7.73
C VAL A 10 -63.77 -19.65 7.91
N LEU A 11 -62.64 -20.37 8.03
CA LEU A 11 -62.66 -21.82 8.26
C LEU A 11 -63.30 -22.18 9.61
N VAL A 12 -63.00 -21.39 10.65
CA VAL A 12 -63.54 -21.56 12.00
C VAL A 12 -65.05 -21.30 12.03
N ASP A 13 -65.53 -20.26 11.34
CA ASP A 13 -66.97 -19.97 11.22
C ASP A 13 -67.72 -21.08 10.48
N ILE A 14 -67.11 -21.66 9.44
CA ILE A 14 -67.65 -22.81 8.70
C ILE A 14 -67.73 -24.05 9.60
N GLN A 15 -66.69 -24.31 10.40
CA GLN A 15 -66.66 -25.45 11.33
C GLN A 15 -67.63 -25.29 12.49
N PHE A 16 -67.83 -24.07 13.00
CA PHE A 16 -68.81 -23.77 14.04
C PHE A 16 -70.24 -23.98 13.53
N LYS A 17 -70.55 -23.53 12.29
CA LYS A 17 -71.82 -23.81 11.62
C LYS A 17 -72.04 -25.30 11.34
N SER A 18 -71.00 -26.02 10.91
CA SER A 18 -71.05 -27.46 10.67
C SER A 18 -71.35 -28.25 11.94
N ASN A 19 -70.67 -27.93 13.06
CA ASN A 19 -70.91 -28.60 14.34
C ASN A 19 -72.23 -28.22 15.02
N ALA A 20 -72.75 -27.01 14.77
CA ALA A 20 -74.09 -26.64 15.19
C ALA A 20 -75.17 -27.37 14.38
N SER A 21 -74.93 -27.58 13.07
CA SER A 21 -75.84 -28.29 12.17
C SER A 21 -75.84 -29.81 12.37
N SER A 22 -74.70 -30.41 12.74
CA SER A 22 -74.60 -31.86 12.96
C SER A 22 -75.26 -32.34 14.26
N ASN A 23 -75.63 -31.42 15.15
CA ASN A 23 -76.28 -31.74 16.44
C ASN A 23 -77.79 -31.45 16.47
N VAL A 24 -78.45 -31.14 15.36
CA VAL A 24 -79.92 -31.03 15.30
C VAL A 24 -80.54 -32.41 15.03
N ARG A 25 -80.51 -33.26 16.07
CA ARG A 25 -81.65 -34.08 16.53
C ARG A 25 -81.24 -34.91 17.74
N PRO A 26 -81.31 -34.35 18.95
CA PRO A 26 -81.58 -35.15 20.14
C PRO A 26 -83.08 -35.08 20.42
N SER A 27 -83.72 -36.22 20.64
CA SER A 27 -84.99 -36.27 21.35
C SER A 27 -84.71 -35.83 22.80
N ILE A 28 -85.13 -34.61 23.18
CA ILE A 28 -84.73 -33.98 24.45
C ILE A 28 -85.80 -34.21 25.54
N HIS A 29 -85.36 -34.74 26.68
CA HIS A 29 -86.01 -34.57 27.99
C HIS A 29 -85.38 -33.34 28.69
N PRO A 30 -86.12 -32.49 29.43
CA PRO A 30 -85.72 -31.08 29.68
C PRO A 30 -84.55 -30.85 30.67
N SER A 31 -84.01 -31.88 31.32
CA SER A 31 -83.16 -31.69 32.51
C SER A 31 -81.65 -31.60 32.25
N ASN A 32 -81.17 -31.94 31.03
CA ASN A 32 -79.72 -32.04 30.73
C ASN A 32 -79.18 -30.88 29.87
N HIS A 33 -80.05 -29.97 29.45
CA HIS A 33 -79.74 -28.91 28.47
C HIS A 33 -78.68 -27.87 28.94
N PRO A 34 -78.63 -27.42 30.21
CA PRO A 34 -77.65 -26.41 30.62
C PRO A 34 -76.24 -26.98 30.79
N TYR A 35 -76.12 -28.23 31.24
CA TYR A 35 -74.84 -28.87 31.54
C TYR A 35 -74.07 -29.25 30.27
N VAL A 36 -74.78 -29.82 29.28
CA VAL A 36 -74.16 -30.18 27.99
C VAL A 36 -73.73 -28.92 27.23
N HIS A 37 -74.53 -27.84 27.29
CA HIS A 37 -74.24 -26.59 26.60
C HIS A 37 -73.08 -25.79 27.23
N THR A 38 -72.92 -25.83 28.56
CA THR A 38 -71.79 -25.18 29.25
C THR A 38 -70.50 -25.99 29.11
N TYR A 39 -70.57 -27.31 29.19
CA TYR A 39 -69.40 -28.20 29.06
C TYR A 39 -68.82 -28.18 27.63
N THR A 40 -69.66 -28.25 26.60
CA THR A 40 -69.21 -28.17 25.19
C THR A 40 -68.66 -26.79 24.85
N ARG A 41 -69.30 -25.71 25.32
CA ARG A 41 -68.82 -24.32 25.10
C ARG A 41 -67.49 -24.05 25.77
N THR A 42 -67.29 -24.47 27.02
CA THR A 42 -66.04 -24.25 27.74
C THR A 42 -64.89 -25.07 27.17
N ARG A 43 -65.11 -26.35 26.84
CA ARG A 43 -64.08 -27.19 26.18
C ARG A 43 -63.74 -26.71 24.77
N GLY A 44 -64.74 -26.36 23.96
CA GLY A 44 -64.51 -25.81 22.63
C GLY A 44 -63.75 -24.48 22.68
N HIS A 45 -64.14 -23.58 23.58
CA HIS A 45 -63.47 -22.29 23.75
C HIS A 45 -62.03 -22.45 24.24
N THR A 46 -61.79 -23.29 25.26
CA THR A 46 -60.43 -23.52 25.78
C THR A 46 -59.55 -24.22 24.77
N TYR A 47 -60.06 -25.21 24.02
CA TYR A 47 -59.30 -25.90 22.97
C TYR A 47 -58.95 -24.95 21.81
N ILE A 48 -59.91 -24.18 21.31
CA ILE A 48 -59.66 -23.21 20.23
C ILE A 48 -58.69 -22.14 20.71
N HIS A 49 -58.86 -21.62 21.93
CA HIS A 49 -57.98 -20.61 22.49
C HIS A 49 -56.55 -21.13 22.66
N THR A 50 -56.35 -22.34 23.20
CA THR A 50 -55.01 -22.89 23.37
C THR A 50 -54.35 -23.20 22.03
N LEU A 51 -55.08 -23.71 21.04
CA LEU A 51 -54.53 -24.03 19.71
C LEU A 51 -54.17 -22.77 18.94
N ILE A 52 -55.03 -21.75 18.93
CA ILE A 52 -54.74 -20.46 18.31
C ILE A 52 -53.58 -19.79 19.04
N HIS A 53 -53.61 -19.74 20.37
CA HIS A 53 -52.55 -19.10 21.15
C HIS A 53 -51.23 -19.81 20.95
N THR A 54 -51.15 -21.14 21.10
CA THR A 54 -49.90 -21.87 20.88
C THR A 54 -49.42 -21.76 19.44
N TYR A 55 -50.29 -21.92 18.44
CA TYR A 55 -49.87 -21.84 17.03
C TYR A 55 -49.38 -20.44 16.66
N ILE A 56 -50.16 -19.39 16.97
CA ILE A 56 -49.76 -18.01 16.65
C ILE A 56 -48.55 -17.60 17.46
N HIS A 57 -48.54 -17.85 18.77
CA HIS A 57 -47.44 -17.44 19.64
C HIS A 57 -46.14 -18.17 19.31
N THR A 58 -46.19 -19.50 19.15
CA THR A 58 -44.97 -20.24 18.78
C THR A 58 -44.52 -19.88 17.38
N TYR A 59 -45.42 -19.81 16.39
CA TYR A 59 -45.03 -19.49 15.01
C TYR A 59 -44.49 -18.07 14.88
N ILE A 60 -45.18 -17.07 15.42
CA ILE A 60 -44.73 -15.67 15.34
C ILE A 60 -43.45 -15.49 16.12
N ILE A 61 -43.35 -15.97 17.36
CA ILE A 61 -42.14 -15.77 18.15
C ILE A 61 -40.98 -16.54 17.56
N THR A 62 -41.14 -17.81 17.21
CA THR A 62 -40.01 -18.56 16.62
C THR A 62 -39.60 -17.96 15.29
N TYR A 63 -40.55 -17.65 14.39
CA TYR A 63 -40.21 -17.08 13.09
C TYR A 63 -39.58 -15.70 13.21
N VAL A 64 -40.21 -14.77 13.91
CA VAL A 64 -39.68 -13.40 14.07
C VAL A 64 -38.38 -13.43 14.85
N HIS A 65 -38.29 -14.19 15.94
CA HIS A 65 -37.08 -14.22 16.75
C HIS A 65 -35.92 -14.90 16.00
N THR A 66 -36.14 -16.04 15.36
CA THR A 66 -35.07 -16.72 14.61
C THR A 66 -34.67 -15.93 13.38
N TYR A 67 -35.62 -15.37 12.64
CA TYR A 67 -35.34 -14.56 11.45
C TYR A 67 -34.60 -13.28 11.83
N MET A 68 -35.10 -12.51 12.81
CA MET A 68 -34.43 -11.31 13.27
C MET A 68 -33.05 -11.62 13.84
N ARG A 69 -32.92 -12.68 14.65
CA ARG A 69 -31.63 -13.04 15.23
C ARG A 69 -30.65 -13.49 14.17
N THR A 70 -31.06 -14.34 13.22
CA THR A 70 -30.16 -14.80 12.15
C THR A 70 -29.81 -13.66 11.21
N TYR A 71 -30.78 -12.86 10.76
CA TYR A 71 -30.53 -11.73 9.87
C TYR A 71 -29.63 -10.68 10.52
N VAL A 72 -29.96 -10.22 11.74
CA VAL A 72 -29.16 -9.22 12.46
C VAL A 72 -27.77 -9.79 12.77
N HIS A 73 -27.68 -11.02 13.27
CA HIS A 73 -26.39 -11.61 13.58
C HIS A 73 -25.53 -11.82 12.34
N THR A 74 -26.08 -12.41 11.28
CA THR A 74 -25.31 -12.64 10.04
C THR A 74 -24.95 -11.33 9.37
N TYR A 75 -25.88 -10.39 9.23
CA TYR A 75 -25.61 -9.11 8.58
C TYR A 75 -24.57 -8.29 9.37
N ILE A 76 -24.78 -8.11 10.67
CA ILE A 76 -23.85 -7.34 11.50
C ILE A 76 -22.50 -8.05 11.57
N HIS A 77 -22.48 -9.36 11.84
CA HIS A 77 -21.22 -10.09 11.95
C HIS A 77 -20.48 -10.11 10.63
N THR A 78 -21.13 -10.45 9.51
CA THR A 78 -20.45 -10.48 8.21
C THR A 78 -20.03 -9.10 7.78
N TYR A 79 -20.90 -8.09 7.86
CA TYR A 79 -20.57 -6.74 7.44
C TYR A 79 -19.45 -6.14 8.29
N ILE A 80 -19.57 -6.17 9.61
CA ILE A 80 -18.55 -5.61 10.50
C ILE A 80 -17.25 -6.41 10.37
N HIS A 81 -17.30 -7.74 10.44
CA HIS A 81 -16.09 -8.55 10.37
C HIS A 81 -15.41 -8.39 9.02
N THR A 82 -16.14 -8.51 7.90
CA THR A 82 -15.53 -8.39 6.58
C THR A 82 -15.05 -6.96 6.34
N TYR A 83 -15.84 -5.94 6.64
CA TYR A 83 -15.44 -4.56 6.41
C TYR A 83 -14.24 -4.16 7.28
N ILE A 84 -14.29 -4.40 8.59
CA ILE A 84 -13.20 -4.06 9.49
C ILE A 84 -11.96 -4.88 9.16
N HIS A 85 -12.09 -6.21 9.00
CA HIS A 85 -10.94 -7.05 8.72
C HIS A 85 -10.33 -6.70 7.36
N THR A 86 -11.13 -6.58 6.29
CA THR A 86 -10.59 -6.25 4.97
C THR A 86 -10.03 -4.85 4.94
N TYR A 87 -10.72 -3.84 5.47
CA TYR A 87 -10.24 -2.47 5.47
C TYR A 87 -8.97 -2.31 6.29
N ILE A 88 -8.96 -2.80 7.53
CA ILE A 88 -7.77 -2.70 8.39
C ILE A 88 -6.63 -3.52 7.80
N HIS A 89 -6.87 -4.77 7.41
CA HIS A 89 -5.80 -5.61 6.87
C HIS A 89 -5.26 -5.03 5.56
N THR A 90 -6.12 -4.63 4.61
CA THR A 90 -5.65 -4.06 3.34
C THR A 90 -4.98 -2.72 3.57
N TYR A 91 -5.54 -1.81 4.38
CA TYR A 91 -4.95 -0.51 4.64
C TYR A 91 -3.60 -0.65 5.35
N ILE A 92 -3.52 -1.41 6.44
CA ILE A 92 -2.27 -1.61 7.18
C ILE A 92 -1.25 -2.32 6.30
N HIS A 93 -1.63 -3.43 5.64
CA HIS A 93 -0.69 -4.17 4.81
C HIS A 93 -0.21 -3.33 3.64
N THR A 94 -1.10 -2.67 2.90
CA THR A 94 -0.70 -1.83 1.76
C THR A 94 0.09 -0.63 2.21
N TYR A 95 -0.36 0.12 3.22
CA TYR A 95 0.34 1.30 3.70
C TYR A 95 1.73 0.95 4.25
N ILE A 96 1.82 -0.03 5.16
CA ILE A 96 3.10 -0.43 5.73
C ILE A 96 4.00 -1.02 4.66
N HIS A 97 3.51 -1.95 3.84
CA HIS A 97 4.35 -2.58 2.82
C HIS A 97 4.81 -1.54 1.79
N THR A 98 3.92 -0.71 1.26
CA THR A 98 4.30 0.32 0.28
C THR A 98 5.23 1.34 0.91
N TYR A 99 4.93 1.87 2.10
CA TYR A 99 5.75 2.88 2.74
C TYR A 99 7.14 2.33 3.08
N ILE A 100 7.23 1.18 3.76
CA ILE A 100 8.51 0.57 4.11
C ILE A 100 9.27 0.19 2.85
N HIS A 101 8.63 -0.50 1.90
CA HIS A 101 9.32 -0.92 0.68
C HIS A 101 9.79 0.28 -0.13
N THR A 102 8.93 1.28 -0.37
CA THR A 102 9.33 2.47 -1.14
C THR A 102 10.38 3.26 -0.40
N TYR A 103 10.23 3.53 0.89
CA TYR A 103 11.20 4.30 1.67
C TYR A 103 12.54 3.59 1.74
N ILE A 104 12.57 2.31 2.12
CA ILE A 104 13.82 1.55 2.22
C ILE A 104 14.45 1.40 0.84
N HIS A 105 13.69 0.98 -0.17
CA HIS A 105 14.24 0.78 -1.50
C HIS A 105 14.75 2.10 -2.09
N THR A 106 13.98 3.18 -2.03
CA THR A 106 14.41 4.47 -2.57
C THR A 106 15.58 5.03 -1.78
N TYR A 107 15.54 5.02 -0.45
CA TYR A 107 16.61 5.55 0.37
C TYR A 107 17.90 4.75 0.17
N ILE A 108 17.86 3.42 0.28
CA ILE A 108 19.04 2.57 0.10
C ILE A 108 19.56 2.69 -1.33
N HIS A 109 18.68 2.56 -2.33
CA HIS A 109 19.12 2.64 -3.73
C HIS A 109 19.71 4.01 -4.04
N THR A 110 19.03 5.10 -3.68
CA THR A 110 19.55 6.45 -3.96
C THR A 110 20.81 6.73 -3.17
N TYR A 111 20.87 6.41 -1.87
CA TYR A 111 22.05 6.65 -1.05
C TYR A 111 23.24 5.83 -1.54
N ILE A 112 23.08 4.53 -1.73
CA ILE A 112 24.16 3.66 -2.21
C ILE A 112 24.58 4.07 -3.62
N HIS A 113 23.63 4.25 -4.54
CA HIS A 113 23.95 4.63 -5.92
C HIS A 113 24.65 5.99 -5.96
N THR A 114 24.12 7.01 -5.29
CA THR A 114 24.74 8.34 -5.27
C THR A 114 26.09 8.31 -4.58
N TYR A 115 26.22 7.66 -3.42
CA TYR A 115 27.48 7.58 -2.69
C TYR A 115 28.54 6.83 -3.50
N ILE A 116 28.23 5.63 -4.00
CA ILE A 116 29.17 4.83 -4.81
C ILE A 116 29.51 5.58 -6.10
N HIS A 117 28.51 6.07 -6.83
CA HIS A 117 28.74 6.76 -8.09
C HIS A 117 29.57 8.02 -7.86
N THR A 118 29.21 8.86 -6.90
CA THR A 118 29.97 10.10 -6.62
C THR A 118 31.36 9.78 -6.11
N TYR A 119 31.52 8.86 -5.16
CA TYR A 119 32.83 8.50 -4.63
C TYR A 119 33.74 7.90 -5.70
N ILE A 120 33.26 6.89 -6.43
CA ILE A 120 34.04 6.26 -7.50
C ILE A 120 34.34 7.26 -8.61
N HIS A 121 33.33 7.98 -9.10
CA HIS A 121 33.52 8.93 -10.19
C HIS A 121 34.46 10.06 -9.76
N THR A 122 34.27 10.67 -8.60
CA THR A 122 35.15 11.74 -8.12
C THR A 122 36.54 11.21 -7.85
N TYR A 123 36.71 10.08 -7.17
CA TYR A 123 38.02 9.52 -6.86
C TYR A 123 38.78 9.13 -8.14
N ILE A 124 38.14 8.36 -9.03
CA ILE A 124 38.77 7.95 -10.29
C ILE A 124 39.05 9.16 -11.16
N HIS A 125 38.07 10.04 -11.37
CA HIS A 125 38.27 11.21 -12.23
C HIS A 125 39.34 12.14 -11.66
N THR A 126 39.30 12.46 -10.36
CA THR A 126 40.32 13.32 -9.76
C THR A 126 41.68 12.65 -9.76
N TYR A 127 41.79 11.37 -9.38
CA TYR A 127 43.07 10.67 -9.35
C TYR A 127 43.66 10.55 -10.76
N ILE A 128 42.89 10.05 -11.73
CA ILE A 128 43.35 9.91 -13.11
C ILE A 128 43.67 11.29 -13.70
N HIS A 129 42.76 12.25 -13.59
CA HIS A 129 42.99 13.57 -14.16
C HIS A 129 44.18 14.25 -13.51
N THR A 130 44.27 14.28 -12.18
CA THR A 130 45.41 14.91 -11.50
C THR A 130 46.69 14.16 -11.79
N TYR A 131 46.74 12.85 -11.67
CA TYR A 131 47.96 12.07 -11.90
C TYR A 131 48.42 12.17 -13.35
N ILE A 132 47.55 11.90 -14.32
CA ILE A 132 47.91 11.97 -15.74
C ILE A 132 48.23 13.40 -16.13
N HIS A 133 47.38 14.37 -15.80
CA HIS A 133 47.62 15.75 -16.18
C HIS A 133 48.89 16.27 -15.52
N THR A 134 49.06 16.11 -14.20
CA THR A 134 50.27 16.62 -13.54
C THR A 134 51.50 15.87 -14.02
N TYR A 135 51.49 14.54 -14.10
CA TYR A 135 52.67 13.78 -14.51
C TYR A 135 53.04 14.08 -15.96
N ILE A 136 52.10 13.97 -16.90
CA ILE A 136 52.38 14.23 -18.32
C ILE A 136 52.72 15.69 -18.52
N HIS A 137 51.93 16.63 -17.99
CA HIS A 137 52.20 18.06 -18.18
C HIS A 137 53.54 18.43 -17.55
N THR A 138 53.80 18.06 -16.29
CA THR A 138 55.07 18.41 -15.64
C THR A 138 56.23 17.71 -16.32
N TYR A 139 56.15 16.42 -16.64
CA TYR A 139 57.26 15.70 -17.27
C TYR A 139 57.55 16.23 -18.67
N ILE A 140 56.53 16.36 -19.52
CA ILE A 140 56.72 16.88 -20.88
C ILE A 140 57.16 18.33 -20.83
N HIS A 141 56.48 19.18 -20.05
CA HIS A 141 56.84 20.59 -19.98
C HIS A 141 58.23 20.76 -19.41
N THR A 142 58.58 20.11 -18.29
CA THR A 142 59.92 20.24 -17.71
C THR A 142 60.96 19.66 -18.62
N TYR A 143 60.77 18.46 -19.20
CA TYR A 143 61.76 17.84 -20.07
C TYR A 143 61.98 18.65 -21.35
N ILE A 144 60.90 18.99 -22.06
CA ILE A 144 61.00 19.78 -23.29
C ILE A 144 61.54 21.18 -22.99
N HIS A 145 60.96 21.87 -22.01
CA HIS A 145 61.41 23.22 -21.68
C HIS A 145 62.86 23.22 -21.22
N THR A 146 63.25 22.36 -20.27
CA THR A 146 64.64 22.32 -19.80
C THR A 146 65.57 21.89 -20.90
N TYR A 147 65.28 20.85 -21.66
CA TYR A 147 66.17 20.36 -22.72
C TYR A 147 66.33 21.40 -23.83
N ILE A 148 65.22 21.91 -24.37
CA ILE A 148 65.26 22.92 -25.45
C ILE A 148 65.88 24.21 -24.92
N HIS A 149 65.43 24.71 -23.78
CA HIS A 149 65.95 25.96 -23.23
C HIS A 149 67.43 25.82 -22.90
N THR A 150 67.86 24.77 -22.19
CA THR A 150 69.28 24.59 -21.86
C THR A 150 70.11 24.36 -23.11
N TYR A 151 69.69 23.51 -24.04
CA TYR A 151 70.46 23.23 -25.25
C TYR A 151 70.58 24.47 -26.13
N ILE A 152 69.47 25.13 -26.46
CA ILE A 152 69.46 26.33 -27.29
C ILE A 152 70.21 27.47 -26.57
N HIS A 153 69.88 27.73 -25.30
CA HIS A 153 70.52 28.81 -24.57
C HIS A 153 72.02 28.55 -24.41
N THR A 154 72.44 27.36 -23.96
CA THR A 154 73.86 27.07 -23.80
C THR A 154 74.58 27.08 -25.14
N TYR A 155 74.05 26.43 -26.18
CA TYR A 155 74.72 26.37 -27.47
C TYR A 155 74.82 27.75 -28.12
N ILE A 156 73.71 28.49 -28.23
CA ILE A 156 73.71 29.83 -28.82
C ILE A 156 74.54 30.79 -27.96
N HIS A 157 74.31 30.83 -26.65
CA HIS A 157 75.04 31.75 -25.78
C HIS A 157 76.53 31.42 -25.77
N THR A 158 76.94 30.15 -25.62
CA THR A 158 78.36 29.81 -25.63
C THR A 158 78.98 30.05 -26.99
N TYR A 159 78.34 29.66 -28.09
CA TYR A 159 78.87 29.86 -29.43
C TYR A 159 79.01 31.34 -29.76
N ILE A 160 77.94 32.12 -29.59
CA ILE A 160 77.96 33.57 -29.85
C ILE A 160 78.93 34.27 -28.90
N HIS A 161 78.85 34.02 -27.59
CA HIS A 161 79.72 34.67 -26.63
C HIS A 161 81.18 34.31 -26.87
N THR A 162 81.52 33.02 -27.02
CA THR A 162 82.92 32.62 -27.26
C THR A 162 83.41 33.14 -28.58
N TYR A 163 82.64 33.01 -29.67
CA TYR A 163 83.07 33.48 -30.99
C TYR A 163 83.24 34.99 -31.03
N ILE A 164 82.24 35.76 -30.60
CA ILE A 164 82.32 37.23 -30.59
C ILE A 164 83.39 37.70 -29.61
N HIS A 165 83.42 37.18 -28.38
CA HIS A 165 84.41 37.60 -27.39
C HIS A 165 85.82 37.25 -27.84
N THR A 166 86.08 36.03 -28.32
CA THR A 166 87.42 35.67 -28.79
C THR A 166 87.81 36.47 -30.02
N TYR A 167 86.91 36.66 -30.99
CA TYR A 167 87.19 37.43 -32.19
C TYR A 167 87.46 38.90 -31.88
N ILE A 168 86.61 39.56 -31.10
CA ILE A 168 86.80 40.96 -30.70
C ILE A 168 88.03 41.10 -29.81
N HIS A 169 88.21 40.23 -28.81
CA HIS A 169 89.36 40.30 -27.91
C HIS A 169 90.66 40.06 -28.67
N THR A 170 90.73 39.05 -29.54
CA THR A 170 91.92 38.85 -30.38
C THR A 170 92.15 40.03 -31.29
N TYR A 171 91.14 40.50 -32.04
CA TYR A 171 91.27 41.66 -32.93
C TYR A 171 91.74 42.92 -32.20
N ILE A 172 91.17 43.24 -31.05
CA ILE A 172 91.59 44.38 -30.21
C ILE A 172 93.02 44.19 -29.72
N HIS A 173 93.33 43.02 -29.15
CA HIS A 173 94.59 42.80 -28.45
C HIS A 173 95.76 42.50 -29.37
N THR A 174 95.51 41.98 -30.57
CA THR A 174 96.53 41.70 -31.58
C THR A 174 96.61 42.77 -32.66
N CYS A 175 95.53 43.40 -33.11
CA CYS A 175 95.58 44.33 -34.25
C CYS A 175 95.70 45.81 -33.85
N ILE A 176 95.09 46.25 -32.74
CA ILE A 176 95.15 47.67 -32.32
C ILE A 176 96.57 48.14 -31.94
N PRO A 177 97.45 47.32 -31.32
CA PRO A 177 98.83 47.71 -31.07
C PRO A 177 99.64 48.01 -32.33
N TYR A 178 99.26 47.44 -33.48
CA TYR A 178 99.94 47.70 -34.76
C TYR A 178 99.34 48.88 -35.53
N LEU A 179 98.11 49.31 -35.22
CA LEU A 179 97.45 50.48 -35.83
C LEU A 179 97.80 51.81 -35.15
N LYS A 180 98.38 51.78 -33.94
CA LYS A 180 98.84 52.97 -33.18
C LYS A 180 100.33 53.30 -33.38
N LYS A 181 101.00 52.63 -34.31
CA LYS A 181 102.33 53.03 -34.82
C LYS A 181 102.16 53.77 -36.14
#